data_AF-A0AAW5QFN3-F1
#
_entry.id   AF-A0AAW5QFN3-F1
#
_cell.length_a   1.000
_cell.length_b   1.000
_cell.length_c   1.000
_cell.angle_alpha   90.00
_cell.angle_beta   90.00
_cell.angle_gamma   90.00
#
_symmetry.space_group_name_H-M   'P 1'
#
loop_
_entity.id
_entity.type
_entity.pdbx_description
1 polymer ?
#
loop_
_entity_poly.entity_id
_entity_poly.type
_entity_poly.pdbx_seq_one_letter_code
_entity_poly.pdbx_strand_id
1 'polypeptide(L)'
;MADGPLIVQSDKTVLLEVDHDRANEARQAIAPFAELERAPEHIHTYRVTPLALWNARAAGHDAEQVVDALVSHSRFAVPQALLVDIVDTMSRYGRLQLVKNPAHGLTLVSLDRAVLAEVLRNKKIAPMLGARIDDDTVIVHPSERGRVKQMLLKIGWPAEDLAGYVDGEAHSISLDFETNPWHLRDYQELAADSFWSGGSGVVVLPCGAGKTMVGAAAMAKAGATTLILVTNTVAGRQWKRELIARTSLTEDEIGEYSGEKKEIRPVTIATYQVITRKSKGEYRNLELFDSRDWGLMIYDEVHLLPAPVFRMTADLQSRRRLGLTATLVREDGREGDVFSLIGPKRFDAPWKDIEAQGWIAPADCVEVRVTLTDAERMAYAVAEPEERYKLCSTARTKIPVVKSILEQHQDAPTLIIGAYIDQLDELGEALDAPVIKGSTKTKEREALFDRFRSGELKVLVVSKVANFSIDLPEASVAIQVSGTFGSRQEEAQRLGRLLRPKHDGGQAHFYSVVSRDTLDAEYAAHRQRFLAEQGYAYRITDADDLLGPQIG
;
A
#
# COMPACT_ATOMS: atom_id res chain seq x y z
N MET A 1 -25.39 2.61 -31.27
CA MET A 1 -24.26 3.07 -30.45
C MET A 1 -24.07 2.01 -29.39
N ALA A 2 -22.84 1.56 -29.15
CA ALA A 2 -22.58 0.61 -28.08
C ALA A 2 -22.91 1.31 -26.76
N ASP A 3 -23.80 0.74 -25.96
CA ASP A 3 -24.13 1.24 -24.62
C ASP A 3 -23.21 0.58 -23.61
N GLY A 4 -21.93 0.96 -23.71
CA GLY A 4 -20.87 0.47 -22.85
C GLY A 4 -20.62 1.40 -21.67
N PRO A 5 -20.15 0.90 -20.51
CA PRO A 5 -19.88 1.74 -19.34
C PRO A 5 -18.57 2.55 -19.45
N LEU A 6 -17.75 2.33 -20.49
CA LEU A 6 -16.44 2.98 -20.62
C LEU A 6 -16.45 4.19 -21.55
N ILE A 7 -15.70 5.24 -21.18
CA ILE A 7 -15.32 6.34 -22.07
C ILE A 7 -13.80 6.31 -22.20
N VAL A 8 -13.31 5.92 -23.38
CA VAL A 8 -11.89 5.79 -23.66
C VAL A 8 -11.38 7.04 -24.38
N GLN A 9 -10.37 7.69 -23.80
CA GLN A 9 -9.83 8.95 -24.30
C GLN A 9 -8.47 8.75 -24.98
N SER A 10 -8.11 9.67 -25.89
CA SER A 10 -6.87 9.58 -26.68
C SER A 10 -5.59 9.73 -25.85
N ASP A 11 -5.70 10.28 -24.64
CA ASP A 11 -4.60 10.45 -23.68
C ASP A 11 -4.40 9.22 -22.77
N LYS A 12 -4.98 8.07 -23.14
CA LYS A 12 -4.94 6.80 -22.40
C LYS A 12 -5.78 6.76 -21.12
N THR A 13 -6.60 7.78 -20.87
CA THR A 13 -7.58 7.76 -19.77
C THR A 13 -8.77 6.88 -20.16
N VAL A 14 -9.23 6.06 -19.22
CA VAL A 14 -10.43 5.24 -19.34
C VAL A 14 -11.35 5.58 -18.17
N LEU A 15 -12.50 6.18 -18.45
CA LEU A 15 -13.52 6.48 -17.44
C LEU A 15 -14.54 5.35 -17.41
N LEU A 16 -14.83 4.82 -16.23
CA LEU A 16 -15.83 3.77 -16.00
C LEU A 16 -16.99 4.35 -15.19
N GLU A 17 -18.19 4.35 -15.77
CA GLU A 17 -19.43 4.68 -15.06
C GLU A 17 -19.83 3.51 -14.14
N VAL A 18 -19.87 3.76 -12.83
CA VAL A 18 -20.04 2.74 -11.80
C VAL A 18 -21.49 2.22 -11.75
N ASP A 19 -22.46 3.11 -11.96
CA ASP A 19 -23.89 2.82 -11.83
C ASP A 19 -24.48 2.08 -13.05
N HIS A 20 -23.65 1.79 -14.06
CA HIS A 20 -24.08 1.08 -15.27
C HIS A 20 -24.14 -0.44 -15.02
N ASP A 21 -25.18 -1.13 -15.52
CA ASP A 21 -25.40 -2.57 -15.27
C ASP A 21 -24.19 -3.46 -15.61
N ARG A 22 -23.44 -3.08 -16.66
CA ARG A 22 -22.22 -3.77 -17.12
C ARG A 22 -20.92 -3.26 -16.51
N ALA A 23 -20.95 -2.40 -15.49
CA ALA A 23 -19.77 -1.76 -14.93
C ALA A 23 -18.77 -2.78 -14.36
N ASN A 24 -19.25 -3.80 -13.65
CA ASN A 24 -18.40 -4.85 -13.07
C ASN A 24 -17.71 -5.70 -14.14
N GLU A 25 -18.44 -6.05 -15.21
CA GLU A 25 -17.91 -6.78 -16.37
C GLU A 25 -16.78 -5.97 -17.04
N ALA A 26 -17.03 -4.69 -17.33
CA ALA A 26 -16.03 -3.81 -17.93
C ALA A 26 -14.81 -3.59 -17.03
N ARG A 27 -15.03 -3.46 -15.71
CA ARG A 27 -13.95 -3.34 -14.72
C ARG A 27 -13.04 -4.55 -14.76
N GLN A 28 -13.60 -5.75 -14.76
CA GLN A 28 -12.83 -7.00 -14.86
C GLN A 28 -12.07 -7.09 -16.18
N ALA A 29 -12.70 -6.65 -17.28
CA ALA A 29 -12.07 -6.67 -18.60
C ALA A 29 -10.84 -5.76 -18.69
N ILE A 30 -10.86 -4.57 -18.07
CA ILE A 30 -9.73 -3.62 -18.12
C ILE A 30 -8.69 -3.80 -17.00
N ALA A 31 -9.04 -4.48 -15.91
CA ALA A 31 -8.17 -4.67 -14.75
C ALA A 31 -6.76 -5.22 -15.07
N PRO A 32 -6.56 -6.11 -16.05
CA PRO A 32 -5.22 -6.61 -16.38
C PRO A 32 -4.27 -5.55 -16.95
N PHE A 33 -4.80 -4.53 -17.64
CA PHE A 33 -4.01 -3.61 -18.46
C PHE A 33 -4.26 -2.12 -18.19
N ALA A 34 -5.14 -1.79 -17.24
CA ALA A 34 -5.41 -0.43 -16.81
C ALA A 34 -5.20 -0.27 -15.29
N GLU A 35 -4.56 0.82 -14.89
CA GLU A 35 -4.31 1.15 -13.48
C GLU A 35 -5.38 2.11 -12.98
N LEU A 36 -5.94 1.85 -11.80
CA LEU A 36 -6.90 2.74 -11.16
C LEU A 36 -6.18 4.00 -10.65
N GLU A 37 -6.53 5.16 -11.21
CA GLU A 37 -6.03 6.47 -10.75
C GLU A 37 -6.93 7.07 -9.67
N ARG A 38 -8.26 7.00 -9.85
CA ARG A 38 -9.27 7.59 -8.95
C ARG A 38 -10.55 6.75 -8.91
N ALA A 39 -11.20 6.65 -7.75
CA ALA A 39 -12.46 5.93 -7.57
C ALA A 39 -13.54 6.74 -6.80
N PRO A 40 -13.94 7.93 -7.28
CA PRO A 40 -15.04 8.71 -6.68
C PRO A 40 -16.41 8.01 -6.87
N GLU A 41 -17.50 8.61 -6.38
CA GLU A 41 -18.85 8.02 -6.31
C GLU A 41 -19.32 7.35 -7.61
N HIS A 42 -19.30 8.08 -8.72
CA HIS A 42 -20.00 7.67 -9.94
C HIS A 42 -19.09 7.27 -11.11
N ILE A 43 -17.86 7.78 -11.14
CA ILE A 43 -16.94 7.56 -12.27
C ILE A 43 -15.56 7.18 -11.77
N HIS A 44 -15.16 5.93 -12.00
CA HIS A 44 -13.78 5.52 -11.75
C HIS A 44 -12.89 5.92 -12.93
N THR A 45 -11.71 6.46 -12.64
CA THR A 45 -10.72 6.85 -13.64
C THR A 45 -9.57 5.84 -13.63
N TYR A 46 -9.34 5.22 -14.78
CA TYR A 46 -8.22 4.34 -15.03
C TYR A 46 -7.27 4.94 -16.07
N ARG A 47 -6.03 4.47 -16.07
CA ARG A 47 -5.01 4.83 -17.05
C ARG A 47 -4.40 3.58 -17.68
N VAL A 48 -4.36 3.55 -19.00
CA VAL A 48 -3.57 2.55 -19.73
C VAL A 48 -2.12 3.03 -19.76
N THR A 49 -1.24 2.32 -19.04
CA THR A 49 0.20 2.60 -19.00
C THR A 49 0.96 1.56 -19.82
N PRO A 50 2.13 1.89 -20.40
CA PRO A 50 2.98 0.87 -21.03
C PRO A 50 3.29 -0.30 -20.10
N LEU A 51 3.46 0.00 -18.81
CA LEU A 51 3.72 -0.98 -17.78
C LEU A 51 2.54 -1.94 -17.57
N ALA A 52 1.32 -1.43 -17.48
CA ALA A 52 0.12 -2.25 -17.35
C ALA A 52 -0.10 -3.13 -18.58
N LEU A 53 0.15 -2.62 -19.79
CA LEU A 53 0.11 -3.40 -21.02
C LEU A 53 1.13 -4.56 -21.04
N TRP A 54 2.36 -4.29 -20.58
CA TRP A 54 3.37 -5.35 -20.46
C TRP A 54 3.01 -6.37 -19.38
N ASN A 55 2.42 -5.94 -18.26
CA ASN A 55 1.93 -6.83 -17.21
C ASN A 55 0.81 -7.73 -17.72
N ALA A 56 -0.14 -7.17 -18.48
CA ALA A 56 -1.19 -7.93 -19.13
C ALA A 56 -0.60 -8.98 -20.07
N ARG A 57 0.42 -8.61 -20.86
CA ARG A 57 1.11 -9.54 -21.75
C ARG A 57 1.81 -10.67 -20.99
N ALA A 58 2.52 -10.34 -19.91
CA ALA A 58 3.17 -11.31 -19.03
C ALA A 58 2.17 -12.25 -18.32
N ALA A 59 0.93 -11.80 -18.14
CA ALA A 59 -0.17 -12.58 -17.59
C ALA A 59 -0.94 -13.40 -18.64
N GLY A 60 -0.51 -13.36 -19.91
CA GLY A 60 -1.09 -14.14 -21.00
C GLY A 60 -2.12 -13.41 -21.84
N HIS A 61 -2.39 -12.12 -21.58
CA HIS A 61 -3.30 -11.34 -22.41
C HIS A 61 -2.60 -10.86 -23.69
N ASP A 62 -3.21 -11.04 -24.86
CA ASP A 62 -2.71 -10.47 -26.11
C ASP A 62 -3.30 -9.09 -26.41
N ALA A 63 -2.74 -8.42 -27.43
CA ALA A 63 -3.19 -7.09 -27.81
C ALA A 63 -4.62 -7.09 -28.37
N GLU A 64 -5.06 -8.19 -28.97
CA GLU A 64 -6.40 -8.30 -29.54
C GLU A 64 -7.45 -8.31 -28.43
N GLN A 65 -7.22 -9.08 -27.36
CA GLN A 65 -8.06 -9.11 -26.17
C GLN A 65 -8.15 -7.73 -25.48
N VAL A 66 -7.03 -7.01 -25.38
CA VAL A 66 -7.01 -5.66 -24.80
C VAL A 66 -7.81 -4.67 -25.65
N VAL A 67 -7.62 -4.71 -26.96
CA VAL A 67 -8.36 -3.87 -27.91
C VAL A 67 -9.85 -4.19 -27.88
N ASP A 68 -10.21 -5.48 -27.91
CA ASP A 68 -11.60 -5.94 -27.82
C ASP A 68 -12.26 -5.46 -26.53
N ALA A 69 -11.61 -5.62 -25.37
CA ALA A 69 -12.13 -5.13 -24.10
C ALA A 69 -12.44 -3.62 -24.14
N LEU A 70 -11.56 -2.80 -24.71
CA LEU A 70 -11.80 -1.36 -24.84
C LEU A 70 -12.96 -1.04 -25.81
N VAL A 71 -13.03 -1.72 -26.93
CA VAL A 71 -14.05 -1.46 -27.97
C VAL A 71 -15.42 -1.96 -27.54
N SER A 72 -15.50 -3.19 -27.02
CA SER A 72 -16.75 -3.87 -26.65
C SER A 72 -17.44 -3.26 -25.43
N HIS A 73 -16.69 -2.57 -24.57
CA HIS A 73 -17.22 -1.90 -23.39
C HIS A 73 -17.28 -0.37 -23.50
N SER A 74 -16.84 0.25 -24.61
CA SER A 74 -16.90 1.70 -24.73
C SER A 74 -18.24 2.21 -25.26
N ARG A 75 -18.75 3.28 -24.63
CA ARG A 75 -19.91 4.06 -25.09
C ARG A 75 -19.65 4.76 -26.42
N PHE A 76 -18.42 5.24 -26.60
CA PHE A 76 -17.99 6.01 -27.76
C PHE A 76 -16.96 5.24 -28.55
N ALA A 77 -16.77 5.60 -29.83
CA ALA A 77 -15.72 5.00 -30.64
C ALA A 77 -14.34 5.26 -29.99
N VAL A 78 -13.58 4.19 -29.77
CA VAL A 78 -12.24 4.28 -29.20
C VAL A 78 -11.30 4.96 -30.21
N PRO A 79 -10.45 5.91 -29.80
CA PRO A 79 -9.51 6.57 -30.71
C PRO A 79 -8.55 5.57 -31.37
N GLN A 80 -8.54 5.53 -32.71
CA GLN A 80 -7.71 4.57 -33.46
C GLN A 80 -6.21 4.69 -33.14
N ALA A 81 -5.72 5.91 -32.91
CA ALA A 81 -4.32 6.16 -32.54
C ALA A 81 -3.94 5.46 -31.23
N LEU A 82 -4.87 5.37 -30.26
CA LEU A 82 -4.65 4.65 -29.01
C LEU A 82 -4.55 3.14 -29.24
N LEU A 83 -5.45 2.58 -30.05
CA LEU A 83 -5.45 1.15 -30.36
C LEU A 83 -4.13 0.73 -31.05
N VAL A 84 -3.64 1.54 -32.00
CA VAL A 84 -2.35 1.30 -32.67
C VAL A 84 -1.19 1.38 -31.68
N ASP A 85 -1.18 2.37 -30.78
CA ASP A 85 -0.14 2.51 -29.75
C ASP A 85 -0.12 1.33 -28.76
N ILE A 86 -1.29 0.82 -28.37
CA ILE A 86 -1.43 -0.38 -27.53
C ILE A 86 -0.80 -1.59 -28.22
N VAL A 87 -1.17 -1.84 -29.48
CA VAL A 87 -0.65 -2.98 -30.26
C VAL A 87 0.86 -2.87 -30.44
N ASP A 88 1.38 -1.69 -30.79
CA ASP A 88 2.83 -1.48 -30.94
C ASP A 88 3.55 -1.73 -29.61
N THR A 89 3.06 -1.16 -28.51
CA THR A 89 3.65 -1.30 -27.18
C THR A 89 3.70 -2.75 -26.71
N MET A 90 2.61 -3.51 -26.89
CA MET A 90 2.54 -4.93 -26.51
C MET A 90 3.39 -5.82 -27.42
N SER A 91 3.57 -5.46 -28.70
CA SER A 91 4.42 -6.22 -29.63
C SER A 91 5.92 -6.19 -29.28
N ARG A 92 6.35 -5.27 -28.40
CA ARG A 92 7.74 -5.18 -27.93
C ARG A 92 8.05 -6.20 -26.84
N TYR A 93 7.05 -6.64 -26.09
CA TYR A 93 7.22 -7.64 -25.03
C TYR A 93 7.49 -9.03 -25.63
N GLY A 94 8.41 -9.78 -25.01
CA GLY A 94 8.79 -11.13 -25.45
C GLY A 94 9.79 -11.17 -26.61
N ARG A 95 10.15 -10.02 -27.20
CA ARG A 95 11.29 -9.96 -28.17
C ARG A 95 12.62 -10.27 -27.50
N LEU A 96 12.72 -10.03 -26.20
CA LEU A 96 13.81 -10.44 -25.35
C LEU A 96 13.27 -11.40 -24.30
N GLN A 97 13.97 -12.50 -24.07
CA GLN A 97 13.59 -13.54 -23.13
C GLN A 97 14.77 -13.88 -22.23
N LEU A 98 14.55 -13.83 -20.92
CA LEU A 98 15.49 -14.36 -19.94
C LEU A 98 15.19 -15.84 -19.73
N VAL A 99 16.14 -16.71 -20.07
CA VAL A 99 15.97 -18.16 -20.04
C VAL A 99 17.10 -18.80 -19.23
N LYS A 100 16.77 -19.85 -18.48
CA LYS A 100 17.76 -20.70 -17.80
C LYS A 100 18.28 -21.73 -18.80
N ASN A 101 19.49 -21.51 -19.29
CA ASN A 101 20.23 -22.42 -20.15
C ASN A 101 20.96 -23.49 -19.30
N PRO A 102 20.84 -24.79 -19.64
CA PRO A 102 21.50 -25.87 -18.89
C PRO A 102 23.03 -25.77 -18.83
N ALA A 103 23.67 -25.24 -19.87
CA ALA A 103 25.12 -25.16 -19.98
C ALA A 103 25.68 -23.79 -19.55
N HIS A 104 24.90 -22.72 -19.76
CA HIS A 104 25.38 -21.34 -19.60
C HIS A 104 24.71 -20.56 -18.47
N GLY A 105 23.80 -21.17 -17.72
CA GLY A 105 23.10 -20.50 -16.62
C GLY A 105 22.05 -19.51 -17.14
N LEU A 106 22.04 -18.29 -16.65
CA LEU A 106 21.07 -17.27 -17.09
C LEU A 106 21.50 -16.65 -18.43
N THR A 107 20.59 -16.63 -19.39
CA THR A 107 20.83 -16.09 -20.74
C THR A 107 19.72 -15.14 -21.16
N LEU A 108 20.08 -14.11 -21.94
CA LEU A 108 19.14 -13.25 -22.64
C LEU A 108 19.11 -13.69 -24.10
N VAL A 109 17.99 -14.27 -24.51
CA VAL A 109 17.70 -14.71 -25.87
C VAL A 109 16.86 -13.63 -26.54
N SER A 110 17.17 -13.30 -27.79
CA SER A 110 16.39 -12.36 -28.59
C SER A 110 15.71 -13.04 -29.76
N LEU A 111 14.44 -12.71 -29.99
CA LEU A 111 13.71 -13.03 -31.21
C LEU A 111 13.88 -11.92 -32.28
N ASP A 112 14.56 -10.82 -31.92
CA ASP A 112 14.83 -9.68 -32.78
C ASP A 112 16.31 -9.25 -32.66
N ARG A 113 17.10 -9.58 -33.69
CA ARG A 113 18.55 -9.30 -33.72
C ARG A 113 18.88 -7.82 -33.60
N ALA A 114 18.04 -6.95 -34.15
CA ALA A 114 18.27 -5.51 -34.10
C ALA A 114 18.14 -5.00 -32.67
N VAL A 115 17.13 -5.48 -31.94
CA VAL A 115 16.91 -5.16 -30.52
C VAL A 115 18.09 -5.65 -29.68
N LEU A 116 18.56 -6.88 -29.88
CA LEU A 116 19.72 -7.38 -29.14
C LEU A 116 20.98 -6.54 -29.40
N ALA A 117 21.23 -6.14 -30.64
CA ALA A 117 22.35 -5.28 -31.00
C ALA A 117 22.27 -3.90 -30.31
N GLU A 118 21.06 -3.33 -30.19
CA GLU A 118 20.82 -2.10 -29.43
C GLU A 118 21.14 -2.29 -27.94
N VAL A 119 20.63 -3.37 -27.34
CA VAL A 119 20.84 -3.72 -25.93
C VAL A 119 22.33 -3.90 -25.61
N LEU A 120 23.07 -4.63 -26.46
CA LEU A 120 24.51 -4.89 -26.30
C LEU A 120 25.35 -3.61 -26.37
N ARG A 121 24.92 -2.60 -27.13
CA ARG A 121 25.60 -1.30 -27.25
C ARG A 121 25.26 -0.35 -26.11
N ASN A 122 24.22 -0.63 -25.34
CA ASN A 122 23.81 0.23 -24.25
C ASN A 122 24.85 0.19 -23.12
N LYS A 123 25.53 1.31 -22.88
CA LYS A 123 26.60 1.44 -21.87
C LYS A 123 26.17 1.07 -20.44
N LYS A 124 24.87 1.15 -20.13
CA LYS A 124 24.35 0.78 -18.81
C LYS A 124 24.01 -0.71 -18.71
N ILE A 125 23.69 -1.39 -19.81
CA ILE A 125 23.33 -2.82 -19.81
C ILE A 125 24.54 -3.69 -20.06
N ALA A 126 25.45 -3.30 -20.96
CA ALA A 126 26.64 -4.08 -21.32
C ALA A 126 27.42 -4.65 -20.12
N PRO A 127 27.61 -3.94 -18.99
CA PRO A 127 28.30 -4.50 -17.81
C PRO A 127 27.59 -5.66 -17.12
N MET A 128 26.30 -5.86 -17.40
CA MET A 128 25.47 -6.93 -16.82
C MET A 128 25.48 -8.21 -17.68
N LEU A 129 26.01 -8.11 -18.89
CA LEU A 129 26.03 -9.16 -19.89
C LEU A 129 27.43 -9.79 -19.94
N GLY A 130 27.46 -11.11 -20.13
CA GLY A 130 28.67 -11.89 -20.30
C GLY A 130 29.03 -12.10 -21.77
N ALA A 131 29.70 -13.21 -22.04
CA ALA A 131 30.06 -13.58 -23.41
C ALA A 131 28.80 -13.82 -24.26
N ARG A 132 28.89 -13.42 -25.54
CA ARG A 132 27.89 -13.76 -26.54
C ARG A 132 28.05 -15.23 -26.92
N ILE A 133 26.96 -15.99 -26.87
CA ILE A 133 26.95 -17.41 -27.21
C ILE A 133 26.81 -17.56 -28.73
N ASP A 134 25.84 -16.84 -29.30
CA ASP A 134 25.54 -16.84 -30.73
C ASP A 134 24.91 -15.50 -31.15
N ASP A 135 24.39 -15.42 -32.38
CA ASP A 135 23.81 -14.20 -32.91
C ASP A 135 22.60 -13.68 -32.13
N ASP A 136 21.90 -14.55 -31.41
CA ASP A 136 20.61 -14.28 -30.78
C ASP A 136 20.69 -14.36 -29.25
N THR A 137 21.81 -14.84 -28.70
CA THR A 137 21.94 -15.17 -27.28
C THR A 137 23.19 -14.58 -26.63
N VAL A 138 23.00 -13.95 -25.47
CA VAL A 138 24.09 -13.48 -24.61
C VAL A 138 23.92 -13.97 -23.17
N ILE A 139 25.03 -14.28 -22.50
CA ILE A 139 25.02 -14.64 -21.08
C ILE A 139 24.59 -13.42 -20.26
N VAL A 140 23.82 -13.64 -19.21
CA VAL A 140 23.49 -12.62 -18.20
C VAL A 140 24.03 -13.11 -16.87
N HIS A 141 24.70 -12.23 -16.13
CA HIS A 141 25.10 -12.57 -14.76
C HIS A 141 23.85 -12.82 -13.91
N PRO A 142 23.71 -13.97 -13.20
CA PRO A 142 22.52 -14.28 -12.42
C PRO A 142 22.12 -13.20 -11.40
N SER A 143 23.12 -12.58 -10.78
CA SER A 143 22.98 -11.43 -9.86
C SER A 143 22.36 -10.19 -10.51
N GLU A 144 22.55 -10.02 -11.82
CA GLU A 144 22.09 -8.85 -12.55
C GLU A 144 20.69 -9.04 -13.16
N ARG A 145 20.03 -10.20 -12.99
CA ARG A 145 18.69 -10.51 -13.58
C ARG A 145 17.69 -9.37 -13.39
N GLY A 146 17.55 -8.87 -12.16
CA GLY A 146 16.62 -7.77 -11.85
C GLY A 146 17.04 -6.44 -12.46
N ARG A 147 18.33 -6.12 -12.40
CA ARG A 147 18.85 -4.83 -12.89
C ARG A 147 18.83 -4.75 -14.42
N VAL A 148 19.08 -5.88 -15.10
CA VAL A 148 18.88 -6.03 -16.55
C VAL A 148 17.42 -5.78 -16.90
N LYS A 149 16.46 -6.43 -16.23
CA LYS A 149 15.02 -6.20 -16.45
C LYS A 149 14.63 -4.73 -16.28
N GLN A 150 15.10 -4.09 -15.20
CA GLN A 150 14.82 -2.67 -14.94
C GLN A 150 15.39 -1.77 -16.04
N MET A 151 16.61 -2.05 -16.52
CA MET A 151 17.24 -1.23 -17.56
C MET A 151 16.59 -1.46 -18.92
N LEU A 152 16.25 -2.70 -19.24
CA LEU A 152 15.49 -3.10 -20.41
C LEU A 152 14.12 -2.42 -20.46
N LEU A 153 13.41 -2.37 -19.32
CA LEU A 153 12.17 -1.61 -19.17
C LEU A 153 12.36 -0.12 -19.48
N LYS A 154 13.43 0.49 -18.95
CA LYS A 154 13.74 1.91 -19.13
C LYS A 154 14.07 2.30 -20.58
N ILE A 155 14.58 1.35 -21.37
CA ILE A 155 14.85 1.58 -22.80
C ILE A 155 13.71 1.11 -23.71
N GLY A 156 12.59 0.63 -23.14
CA GLY A 156 11.39 0.26 -23.88
C GLY A 156 11.40 -1.15 -24.47
N TRP A 157 12.32 -2.02 -24.03
CA TRP A 157 12.45 -3.41 -24.48
C TRP A 157 12.32 -4.38 -23.31
N PRO A 158 11.14 -4.50 -22.66
CA PRO A 158 10.97 -5.40 -21.52
C PRO A 158 11.24 -6.85 -21.91
N ALA A 159 12.04 -7.54 -21.09
CA ALA A 159 12.26 -8.98 -21.25
C ALA A 159 11.18 -9.81 -20.57
N GLU A 160 10.71 -10.84 -21.27
CA GLU A 160 9.92 -11.91 -20.68
C GLU A 160 10.83 -12.81 -19.85
N ASP A 161 10.38 -13.21 -18.66
CA ASP A 161 11.22 -13.90 -17.70
C ASP A 161 10.83 -15.37 -17.55
N LEU A 162 11.44 -16.22 -18.37
CA LEU A 162 11.19 -17.67 -18.48
C LEU A 162 12.22 -18.51 -17.73
N ALA A 163 13.16 -17.90 -17.02
CA ALA A 163 14.23 -18.59 -16.30
C ALA A 163 13.74 -19.38 -15.07
N GLY A 164 12.44 -19.29 -14.76
CA GLY A 164 11.79 -19.99 -13.66
C GLY A 164 12.18 -19.45 -12.28
N TYR A 165 11.67 -20.14 -11.26
CA TYR A 165 11.95 -19.87 -9.84
C TYR A 165 12.76 -21.01 -9.22
N VAL A 166 13.48 -20.69 -8.15
CA VAL A 166 14.08 -21.66 -7.24
C VAL A 166 13.11 -21.83 -6.07
N ASP A 167 12.71 -23.07 -5.80
CA ASP A 167 11.68 -23.39 -4.79
C ASP A 167 12.16 -23.16 -3.34
N GLY A 168 13.48 -23.10 -3.14
CA GLY A 168 14.10 -22.90 -1.83
C GLY A 168 14.08 -24.14 -0.92
N GLU A 169 14.50 -23.95 0.32
CA GLU A 169 14.44 -24.95 1.40
C GLU A 169 12.96 -25.20 1.76
N ALA A 170 12.52 -26.45 1.66
CA ALA A 170 11.17 -26.86 2.00
C ALA A 170 10.90 -26.70 3.51
N HIS A 171 9.71 -26.20 3.84
CA HIS A 171 9.25 -26.03 5.22
C HIS A 171 7.73 -26.11 5.27
N SER A 172 7.20 -27.12 5.94
CA SER A 172 5.75 -27.39 5.95
C SER A 172 4.99 -26.30 6.68
N ILE A 173 4.09 -25.61 5.98
CA ILE A 173 3.20 -24.59 6.54
C ILE A 173 1.80 -24.91 6.03
N SER A 174 0.84 -25.08 6.92
CA SER A 174 -0.58 -25.19 6.56
C SER A 174 -1.40 -24.13 7.28
N LEU A 175 -2.51 -23.72 6.68
CA LEU A 175 -3.50 -22.89 7.37
C LEU A 175 -4.21 -23.75 8.42
N ASP A 176 -4.34 -23.22 9.62
CA ASP A 176 -5.02 -23.91 10.73
C ASP A 176 -6.47 -23.46 10.80
N PHE A 177 -7.35 -24.25 10.20
CA PHE A 177 -8.80 -24.05 10.26
C PHE A 177 -9.47 -24.88 11.37
N GLU A 178 -8.73 -25.81 11.99
CA GLU A 178 -9.30 -26.82 12.89
C GLU A 178 -9.23 -26.38 14.34
N THR A 179 -8.10 -25.85 14.80
CA THR A 179 -7.94 -25.44 16.21
C THR A 179 -8.56 -24.06 16.48
N ASN A 180 -8.61 -23.21 15.45
CA ASN A 180 -9.20 -21.89 15.48
C ASN A 180 -10.06 -21.74 14.22
N PRO A 181 -11.40 -21.92 14.28
CA PRO A 181 -12.22 -21.89 13.08
C PRO A 181 -12.23 -20.48 12.47
N TRP A 182 -11.56 -20.34 11.33
CA TRP A 182 -11.58 -19.17 10.47
C TRP A 182 -11.57 -19.61 9.00
N HIS A 183 -11.87 -18.70 8.08
CA HIS A 183 -11.80 -18.96 6.65
C HIS A 183 -11.20 -17.76 5.93
N LEU A 184 -10.53 -18.01 4.81
CA LEU A 184 -10.16 -16.95 3.88
C LEU A 184 -11.43 -16.40 3.22
N ARG A 185 -11.47 -15.09 3.00
CA ARG A 185 -12.51 -14.47 2.18
C ARG A 185 -12.24 -14.78 0.71
N ASP A 186 -13.28 -14.84 -0.12
CA ASP A 186 -13.15 -15.20 -1.55
C ASP A 186 -12.08 -14.38 -2.28
N TYR A 187 -12.04 -13.06 -2.06
CA TYR A 187 -11.04 -12.19 -2.67
C TYR A 187 -9.62 -12.43 -2.15
N GLN A 188 -9.46 -12.92 -0.91
CA GLN A 188 -8.15 -13.26 -0.34
C GLN A 188 -7.61 -14.54 -0.94
N GLU A 189 -8.47 -15.55 -1.13
CA GLU A 189 -8.13 -16.78 -1.83
C GLU A 189 -7.75 -16.50 -3.27
N LEU A 190 -8.58 -15.73 -3.99
CA LEU A 190 -8.30 -15.30 -5.36
C LEU A 190 -6.99 -14.51 -5.47
N ALA A 191 -6.70 -13.63 -4.52
CA ALA A 191 -5.43 -12.89 -4.49
C ALA A 191 -4.22 -13.82 -4.29
N ALA A 192 -4.33 -14.80 -3.40
CA ALA A 192 -3.27 -15.78 -3.16
C ALA A 192 -3.04 -16.70 -4.38
N ASP A 193 -4.11 -17.13 -5.06
CA ASP A 193 -4.05 -17.94 -6.29
C ASP A 193 -3.49 -17.16 -7.48
N SER A 194 -3.92 -15.90 -7.64
CA SER A 194 -3.41 -15.01 -8.69
C SER A 194 -1.92 -14.75 -8.52
N PHE A 195 -1.46 -14.58 -7.27
CA PHE A 195 -0.04 -14.52 -6.97
C PHE A 195 0.67 -15.84 -7.29
N TRP A 196 0.15 -16.98 -6.81
CA TRP A 196 0.83 -18.27 -6.90
C TRP A 196 1.03 -18.74 -8.35
N SER A 197 -0.02 -18.60 -9.18
CA SER A 197 0.03 -18.88 -10.62
C SER A 197 1.05 -18.01 -11.35
N GLY A 198 1.18 -16.74 -10.94
CA GLY A 198 2.14 -15.80 -11.50
C GLY A 198 3.57 -15.90 -10.97
N GLY A 199 3.78 -16.55 -9.83
CA GLY A 199 5.07 -16.79 -9.17
C GLY A 199 5.74 -15.59 -8.49
N SER A 200 5.64 -14.39 -9.07
CA SER A 200 5.95 -13.13 -8.38
C SER A 200 5.02 -12.00 -8.79
N GLY A 201 4.81 -11.06 -7.89
CA GLY A 201 4.07 -9.83 -8.17
C GLY A 201 3.46 -9.17 -6.94
N VAL A 202 2.71 -8.11 -7.18
CA VAL A 202 2.12 -7.26 -6.13
C VAL A 202 0.62 -7.49 -6.03
N VAL A 203 0.14 -7.69 -4.80
CA VAL A 203 -1.27 -7.73 -4.42
C VAL A 203 -1.60 -6.41 -3.73
N VAL A 204 -2.55 -5.69 -4.31
CA VAL A 204 -3.06 -4.41 -3.79
C VAL A 204 -4.36 -4.68 -3.06
N LEU A 205 -4.32 -4.48 -1.74
CA LEU A 205 -5.46 -4.66 -0.86
C LEU A 205 -5.52 -3.54 0.16
N PRO A 206 -6.68 -2.92 0.37
CA PRO A 206 -6.81 -1.83 1.31
C PRO A 206 -6.50 -2.26 2.75
N CYS A 207 -6.26 -1.28 3.62
CA CYS A 207 -6.08 -1.55 5.04
C CYS A 207 -7.31 -2.27 5.62
N GLY A 208 -7.11 -3.20 6.54
CA GLY A 208 -8.19 -4.01 7.11
C GLY A 208 -8.67 -5.17 6.23
N ALA A 209 -8.34 -5.22 4.93
CA ALA A 209 -8.74 -6.31 4.03
C ALA A 209 -8.03 -7.65 4.28
N GLY A 210 -7.11 -7.73 5.24
CA GLY A 210 -6.40 -8.97 5.59
C GLY A 210 -5.20 -9.29 4.69
N LYS A 211 -4.35 -8.30 4.37
CA LYS A 211 -3.06 -8.50 3.66
C LYS A 211 -2.21 -9.63 4.27
N THR A 212 -2.14 -9.69 5.60
CA THR A 212 -1.43 -10.74 6.34
C THR A 212 -2.01 -12.13 6.06
N MET A 213 -3.32 -12.26 5.90
CA MET A 213 -3.98 -13.54 5.58
C MET A 213 -3.63 -14.03 4.19
N VAL A 214 -3.56 -13.12 3.20
CA VAL A 214 -3.07 -13.44 1.86
C VAL A 214 -1.60 -13.88 1.90
N GLY A 215 -0.79 -13.22 2.72
CA GLY A 215 0.59 -13.64 2.98
C GLY A 215 0.68 -15.05 3.56
N ALA A 216 -0.10 -15.36 4.60
CA ALA A 216 -0.16 -16.69 5.20
C ALA A 216 -0.64 -17.76 4.19
N ALA A 217 -1.66 -17.45 3.38
CA ALA A 217 -2.14 -18.33 2.32
C ALA A 217 -1.06 -18.60 1.26
N ALA A 218 -0.31 -17.56 0.87
CA ALA A 218 0.83 -17.69 -0.05
C ALA A 218 1.97 -18.54 0.55
N MET A 219 2.25 -18.40 1.85
CA MET A 219 3.23 -19.23 2.57
C MET A 219 2.81 -20.69 2.60
N ALA A 220 1.52 -20.97 2.86
CA ALA A 220 1.00 -22.33 2.87
C ALA A 220 1.06 -22.98 1.47
N LYS A 221 0.77 -22.23 0.40
CA LYS A 221 0.94 -22.71 -0.98
C LYS A 221 2.41 -22.94 -1.34
N ALA A 222 3.32 -22.12 -0.81
CA ALA A 222 4.75 -22.26 -1.07
C ALA A 222 5.37 -23.46 -0.34
N GLY A 223 4.97 -23.73 0.91
CA GLY A 223 5.52 -24.84 1.69
C GLY A 223 7.05 -24.77 1.83
N ALA A 224 7.60 -23.57 1.97
CA ALA A 224 9.02 -23.30 1.97
C ALA A 224 9.41 -22.23 3.00
N THR A 225 10.71 -22.17 3.30
CA THR A 225 11.26 -21.12 4.17
C THR A 225 10.92 -19.74 3.62
N THR A 226 10.53 -18.84 4.51
CA THR A 226 9.97 -17.53 4.11
C THR A 226 10.67 -16.39 4.83
N LEU A 227 11.09 -15.37 4.06
CA LEU A 227 11.59 -14.10 4.57
C LEU A 227 10.54 -13.01 4.39
N ILE A 228 10.08 -12.43 5.49
CA ILE A 228 9.08 -11.37 5.52
C ILE A 228 9.76 -10.05 5.86
N LEU A 229 9.70 -9.08 4.96
CA LEU A 229 10.26 -7.74 5.15
C LEU A 229 9.16 -6.75 5.52
N VAL A 230 9.31 -6.12 6.68
CA VAL A 230 8.33 -5.21 7.27
C VAL A 230 8.93 -3.83 7.53
N THR A 231 8.06 -2.84 7.73
CA THR A 231 8.44 -1.44 7.95
C THR A 231 9.11 -1.20 9.29
N ASN A 232 8.62 -1.84 10.35
CA ASN A 232 9.09 -1.68 11.72
C ASN A 232 8.87 -2.96 12.56
N THR A 233 9.41 -2.96 13.78
CA THR A 233 9.34 -4.11 14.69
C THR A 233 7.93 -4.49 15.10
N VAL A 234 7.00 -3.53 15.13
CA VAL A 234 5.63 -3.81 15.58
C VAL A 234 4.78 -4.42 14.49
N ALA A 235 4.93 -3.99 13.24
CA ALA A 235 4.40 -4.74 12.10
C ALA A 235 4.94 -6.17 12.13
N GLY A 236 6.23 -6.37 12.45
CA GLY A 236 6.81 -7.69 12.56
C GLY A 236 6.19 -8.56 13.68
N ARG A 237 5.94 -7.98 14.86
CA ARG A 237 5.24 -8.68 15.96
C ARG A 237 3.80 -9.02 15.61
N GLN A 238 3.10 -8.13 14.89
CA GLN A 238 1.75 -8.40 14.39
C GLN A 238 1.74 -9.58 13.41
N TRP A 239 2.66 -9.60 12.44
CA TRP A 239 2.85 -10.73 11.55
C TRP A 239 3.10 -12.03 12.33
N LYS A 240 4.01 -12.02 13.31
CA LYS A 240 4.27 -13.20 14.16
C LYS A 240 3.00 -13.69 14.87
N ARG A 241 2.22 -12.78 15.47
CA ARG A 241 0.96 -13.12 16.17
C ARG A 241 -0.04 -13.77 15.23
N GLU A 242 -0.27 -13.18 14.06
CA GLU A 242 -1.23 -13.73 13.08
C GLU A 242 -0.75 -15.07 12.52
N LEU A 243 0.55 -15.23 12.23
CA LEU A 243 1.07 -16.50 11.73
C LEU A 243 0.86 -17.63 12.75
N ILE A 244 1.16 -17.40 14.03
CA ILE A 244 0.91 -18.39 15.09
C ILE A 244 -0.59 -18.69 15.24
N ALA A 245 -1.44 -17.67 15.11
CA ALA A 245 -2.89 -17.82 15.33
C ALA A 245 -3.63 -18.48 14.15
N ARG A 246 -3.04 -18.47 12.95
CA ARG A 246 -3.72 -18.82 11.69
C ARG A 246 -3.04 -19.95 10.91
N THR A 247 -1.85 -20.38 11.30
CA THR A 247 -1.08 -21.41 10.59
C THR A 247 -0.58 -22.48 11.55
N SER A 248 -0.05 -23.57 11.01
CA SER A 248 0.59 -24.64 11.77
C SER A 248 1.94 -24.26 12.43
N LEU A 249 2.41 -23.01 12.24
CA LEU A 249 3.71 -22.56 12.72
C LEU A 249 3.74 -22.38 14.24
N THR A 250 4.84 -22.83 14.84
CA THR A 250 5.12 -22.60 16.26
C THR A 250 6.00 -21.37 16.47
N GLU A 251 6.06 -20.89 17.72
CA GLU A 251 6.87 -19.72 18.07
C GLU A 251 8.38 -19.93 17.78
N ASP A 252 8.88 -21.16 17.91
CA ASP A 252 10.29 -21.51 17.66
C ASP A 252 10.66 -21.52 16.16
N GLU A 253 9.67 -21.58 15.28
CA GLU A 253 9.89 -21.58 13.82
C GLU A 253 9.97 -20.16 13.24
N ILE A 254 9.59 -19.14 14.04
CA ILE A 254 9.51 -17.74 13.62
C ILE A 254 10.58 -16.89 14.33
N GLY A 255 11.56 -16.43 13.55
CA GLY A 255 12.65 -15.56 13.99
C GLY A 255 12.36 -14.07 13.78
N GLU A 256 12.84 -13.22 14.70
CA GLU A 256 12.83 -11.76 14.54
C GLU A 256 14.24 -11.23 14.21
N TYR A 257 14.36 -10.55 13.08
CA TYR A 257 15.59 -9.90 12.63
C TYR A 257 15.42 -8.37 12.61
N SER A 258 15.62 -7.76 13.78
CA SER A 258 15.45 -6.34 14.04
C SER A 258 16.74 -5.70 14.57
N GLY A 259 16.67 -4.42 14.98
CA GLY A 259 17.78 -3.76 15.65
C GLY A 259 18.03 -4.31 17.06
N GLU A 260 17.01 -4.94 17.65
CA GLU A 260 16.98 -5.45 19.02
C GLU A 260 17.30 -6.95 19.08
N LYS A 261 16.81 -7.72 18.10
CA LYS A 261 17.00 -9.18 18.01
C LYS A 261 17.54 -9.59 16.65
N LYS A 262 18.37 -10.62 16.60
CA LYS A 262 18.97 -11.15 15.35
C LYS A 262 18.80 -12.66 15.29
N GLU A 263 17.56 -13.11 15.20
CA GLU A 263 17.21 -14.52 15.16
C GLU A 263 16.79 -14.91 13.74
N ILE A 264 17.46 -15.91 13.18
CA ILE A 264 17.15 -16.46 11.85
C ILE A 264 16.57 -17.85 12.04
N ARG A 265 15.35 -18.06 11.55
CA ARG A 265 14.57 -19.31 11.62
C ARG A 265 13.95 -19.61 10.24
N PRO A 266 13.33 -20.79 10.03
CA PRO A 266 12.69 -21.14 8.75
C PRO A 266 11.69 -20.08 8.24
N VAL A 267 10.97 -19.43 9.16
CA VAL A 267 10.25 -18.18 8.88
C VAL A 267 10.97 -17.05 9.61
N THR A 268 11.44 -16.03 8.90
CA THR A 268 12.12 -14.89 9.52
C THR A 268 11.45 -13.58 9.14
N ILE A 269 11.17 -12.74 10.13
CA ILE A 269 10.57 -11.43 9.96
C ILE A 269 11.64 -10.36 10.22
N ALA A 270 11.94 -9.54 9.22
CA ALA A 270 13.01 -8.57 9.25
C ALA A 270 12.54 -7.16 8.93
N THR A 271 13.12 -6.14 9.58
CA THR A 271 12.78 -4.75 9.28
C THR A 271 13.63 -4.17 8.15
N TYR A 272 13.04 -3.36 7.27
CA TYR A 272 13.77 -2.69 6.18
C TYR A 272 14.96 -1.85 6.70
N GLN A 273 14.81 -1.21 7.86
CA GLN A 273 15.84 -0.36 8.46
C GLN A 273 17.11 -1.14 8.80
N VAL A 274 16.96 -2.38 9.27
CA VAL A 274 18.10 -3.21 9.67
C VAL A 274 18.89 -3.64 8.44
N ILE A 275 18.21 -3.95 7.35
CA ILE A 275 18.84 -4.33 6.07
C ILE A 275 19.60 -3.15 5.47
N THR A 276 19.05 -1.94 5.58
CA THR A 276 19.63 -0.73 4.99
C THR A 276 20.70 -0.06 5.85
N ARG A 277 20.94 -0.54 7.08
CA ARG A 277 21.93 0.05 8.00
C ARG A 277 23.37 -0.19 7.50
N LYS A 278 24.08 0.90 7.24
CA LYS A 278 25.51 0.90 6.88
C LYS A 278 26.39 0.91 8.12
N SER A 279 27.50 0.19 8.06
CA SER A 279 28.60 0.27 9.03
C SER A 279 29.91 0.33 8.24
N LYS A 280 30.74 1.35 8.47
CA LYS A 280 31.99 1.58 7.71
C LYS A 280 31.81 1.59 6.18
N GLY A 281 30.67 2.07 5.68
CA GLY A 281 30.37 2.19 4.25
C GLY A 281 29.72 0.95 3.61
N GLU A 282 29.76 -0.20 4.28
CA GLU A 282 29.16 -1.46 3.80
C GLU A 282 27.85 -1.79 4.51
N TYR A 283 26.96 -2.51 3.82
CA TYR A 283 25.69 -2.95 4.38
C TYR A 283 25.89 -4.25 5.16
N ARG A 284 25.66 -4.19 6.47
CA ARG A 284 26.12 -5.21 7.40
C ARG A 284 25.29 -6.50 7.42
N ASN A 285 24.02 -6.40 7.00
CA ASN A 285 23.06 -7.49 7.15
C ASN A 285 22.59 -8.05 5.79
N LEU A 286 23.41 -7.90 4.74
CA LEU A 286 23.19 -8.60 3.46
C LEU A 286 23.19 -10.12 3.65
N GLU A 287 23.98 -10.61 4.61
CA GLU A 287 24.05 -12.02 5.01
C GLU A 287 22.69 -12.63 5.31
N LEU A 288 21.68 -11.85 5.71
CA LEU A 288 20.32 -12.38 5.94
C LEU A 288 19.74 -13.00 4.66
N PHE A 289 19.97 -12.38 3.50
CA PHE A 289 19.45 -12.85 2.22
C PHE A 289 20.10 -14.15 1.74
N ASP A 290 21.33 -14.40 2.21
CA ASP A 290 22.10 -15.60 1.90
C ASP A 290 22.10 -16.62 3.05
N SER A 291 21.53 -16.27 4.21
CA SER A 291 21.56 -17.09 5.42
C SER A 291 20.77 -18.39 5.31
N ARG A 292 19.78 -18.43 4.42
CA ARG A 292 18.97 -19.60 4.09
C ARG A 292 18.57 -19.56 2.63
N ASP A 293 18.22 -20.72 2.10
CA ASP A 293 17.66 -20.80 0.76
C ASP A 293 16.16 -20.48 0.79
N TRP A 294 15.83 -19.19 0.92
CA TRP A 294 14.44 -18.73 1.01
C TRP A 294 13.63 -19.18 -0.21
N GLY A 295 12.50 -19.86 0.00
CA GLY A 295 11.57 -20.21 -1.09
C GLY A 295 10.62 -19.09 -1.46
N LEU A 296 10.24 -18.27 -0.46
CA LEU A 296 9.34 -17.14 -0.62
C LEU A 296 9.88 -15.89 0.08
N MET A 297 9.79 -14.75 -0.60
CA MET A 297 9.99 -13.44 0.00
C MET A 297 8.68 -12.65 0.00
N ILE A 298 8.32 -12.10 1.15
CA ILE A 298 7.15 -11.23 1.29
C ILE A 298 7.61 -9.83 1.66
N TYR A 299 7.17 -8.83 0.90
CA TYR A 299 7.42 -7.42 1.15
C TYR A 299 6.13 -6.76 1.60
N ASP A 300 6.08 -6.34 2.86
CA ASP A 300 4.93 -5.62 3.40
C ASP A 300 5.09 -4.10 3.22
N GLU A 301 3.97 -3.41 2.98
CA GLU A 301 3.88 -2.00 2.60
C GLU A 301 4.93 -1.59 1.55
N VAL A 302 4.88 -2.27 0.41
CA VAL A 302 5.86 -2.12 -0.68
C VAL A 302 6.06 -0.66 -1.15
N HIS A 303 5.05 0.19 -1.02
CA HIS A 303 5.16 1.61 -1.36
C HIS A 303 6.22 2.35 -0.50
N LEU A 304 6.57 1.83 0.67
CA LEU A 304 7.61 2.34 1.58
C LEU A 304 8.99 1.70 1.35
N LEU A 305 9.13 0.82 0.35
CA LEU A 305 10.36 0.06 0.13
C LEU A 305 11.52 1.03 -0.18
N PRO A 306 12.62 1.03 0.61
CA PRO A 306 13.72 1.97 0.40
C PRO A 306 14.54 1.66 -0.86
N ALA A 307 14.97 2.70 -1.58
CA ALA A 307 15.83 2.61 -2.78
C ALA A 307 17.04 1.63 -2.65
N PRO A 308 17.75 1.54 -1.50
CA PRO A 308 18.84 0.57 -1.34
C PRO A 308 18.39 -0.90 -1.35
N VAL A 309 17.22 -1.22 -0.78
CA VAL A 309 16.71 -2.61 -0.72
C VAL A 309 16.52 -3.18 -2.12
N PHE A 310 16.12 -2.34 -3.09
CA PHE A 310 16.01 -2.74 -4.50
C PHE A 310 17.32 -3.27 -5.07
N ARG A 311 18.45 -2.67 -4.70
CA ARG A 311 19.77 -3.14 -5.19
C ARG A 311 20.20 -4.43 -4.50
N MET A 312 19.91 -4.56 -3.21
CA MET A 312 20.34 -5.71 -2.40
C MET A 312 19.59 -6.99 -2.72
N THR A 313 18.34 -6.86 -3.18
CA THR A 313 17.48 -8.00 -3.49
C THR A 313 17.51 -8.37 -4.98
N ALA A 314 18.40 -7.74 -5.77
CA ALA A 314 18.62 -8.06 -7.18
C ALA A 314 19.16 -9.49 -7.39
N ASP A 315 19.95 -10.00 -6.45
CA ASP A 315 20.50 -11.36 -6.52
C ASP A 315 19.47 -12.44 -6.18
N LEU A 316 18.37 -12.05 -5.52
CA LEU A 316 17.29 -12.94 -5.07
C LEU A 316 16.17 -13.03 -6.11
N GLN A 317 16.42 -12.55 -7.34
CA GLN A 317 15.42 -12.43 -8.39
C GLN A 317 14.90 -13.78 -8.91
N SER A 318 15.62 -14.86 -8.62
CA SER A 318 15.18 -16.22 -8.90
C SER A 318 14.18 -16.80 -7.89
N ARG A 319 13.89 -16.12 -6.78
CA ARG A 319 12.91 -16.60 -5.77
C ARG A 319 11.50 -16.09 -6.03
N ARG A 320 10.49 -16.72 -5.43
CA ARG A 320 9.11 -16.18 -5.49
C ARG A 320 9.01 -14.94 -4.61
N ARG A 321 8.34 -13.89 -5.10
CA ARG A 321 8.26 -12.58 -4.41
C ARG A 321 6.84 -12.04 -4.40
N LEU A 322 6.27 -11.93 -3.21
CA LEU A 322 4.96 -11.33 -2.98
C LEU A 322 5.14 -9.92 -2.43
N GLY A 323 4.56 -8.93 -3.10
CA GLY A 323 4.41 -7.59 -2.57
C GLY A 323 3.01 -7.37 -2.04
N LEU A 324 2.88 -6.88 -0.80
CA LEU A 324 1.60 -6.51 -0.19
C LEU A 324 1.55 -5.00 0.04
N THR A 325 0.53 -4.33 -0.47
CA THR A 325 0.39 -2.88 -0.29
C THR A 325 -1.06 -2.45 -0.35
N ALA A 326 -1.41 -1.34 0.30
CA ALA A 326 -2.72 -0.69 0.13
C ALA A 326 -2.77 0.25 -1.08
N THR A 327 -1.61 0.69 -1.57
CA THR A 327 -1.49 1.60 -2.71
C THR A 327 -0.22 1.26 -3.49
N LEU A 328 -0.30 1.33 -4.82
CA LEU A 328 0.89 1.23 -5.68
C LEU A 328 1.53 2.57 -5.96
N VAL A 329 0.80 3.67 -5.79
CA VAL A 329 1.29 5.03 -6.04
C VAL A 329 2.37 5.37 -5.02
N ARG A 330 3.50 5.92 -5.47
CA ARG A 330 4.59 6.39 -4.58
C ARG A 330 4.76 7.88 -4.74
N GLU A 331 5.04 8.56 -3.64
CA GLU A 331 5.24 10.02 -3.64
C GLU A 331 6.47 10.46 -4.44
N ASP A 332 7.44 9.56 -4.62
CA ASP A 332 8.65 9.79 -5.41
C ASP A 332 8.49 9.43 -6.90
N GLY A 333 7.30 8.96 -7.33
CA GLY A 333 6.99 8.57 -8.71
C GLY A 333 7.82 7.38 -9.22
N ARG A 334 8.28 6.51 -8.31
CA ARG A 334 9.12 5.34 -8.63
C ARG A 334 8.37 4.02 -8.48
N GLU A 335 7.11 3.98 -8.88
CA GLU A 335 6.32 2.74 -8.87
C GLU A 335 6.96 1.69 -9.78
N GLY A 336 7.50 2.09 -10.93
CA GLY A 336 8.19 1.22 -11.89
C GLY A 336 9.33 0.39 -11.29
N ASP A 337 10.00 0.89 -10.25
CA ASP A 337 11.07 0.17 -9.56
C ASP A 337 10.51 -1.02 -8.75
N VAL A 338 9.31 -0.90 -8.19
CA VAL A 338 8.63 -1.98 -7.45
C VAL A 338 8.34 -3.16 -8.37
N PHE A 339 7.82 -2.91 -9.56
CA PHE A 339 7.49 -3.96 -10.51
C PHE A 339 8.74 -4.66 -11.05
N SER A 340 9.81 -3.89 -11.27
CA SER A 340 11.09 -4.47 -11.69
C SER A 340 11.66 -5.44 -10.67
N LEU A 341 11.39 -5.18 -9.38
CA LEU A 341 11.92 -5.98 -8.29
C LEU A 341 11.01 -7.14 -7.92
N ILE A 342 9.74 -6.88 -7.64
CA ILE A 342 8.80 -7.87 -7.12
C ILE A 342 8.14 -8.58 -8.30
N GLY A 343 7.54 -7.85 -9.22
CA GLY A 343 6.82 -8.38 -10.37
C GLY A 343 5.57 -7.56 -10.69
N PRO A 344 4.79 -7.95 -11.70
CA PRO A 344 3.58 -7.24 -12.13
C PRO A 344 2.53 -7.17 -11.02
N LYS A 345 1.55 -6.26 -11.18
CA LYS A 345 0.32 -6.29 -10.36
C LYS A 345 -0.43 -7.59 -10.65
N ARG A 346 -0.66 -8.42 -9.61
CA ARG A 346 -1.34 -9.72 -9.73
C ARG A 346 -2.79 -9.65 -9.30
N PHE A 347 -3.10 -8.75 -8.37
CA PHE A 347 -4.44 -8.58 -7.84
C PHE A 347 -4.62 -7.15 -7.36
N ASP A 348 -5.83 -6.63 -7.53
CA ASP A 348 -6.22 -5.29 -7.11
C ASP A 348 -7.71 -5.33 -6.75
N ALA A 349 -8.03 -5.01 -5.49
CA ALA A 349 -9.41 -4.86 -5.05
C ALA A 349 -9.64 -3.43 -4.56
N PRO A 350 -10.48 -2.64 -5.26
CA PRO A 350 -10.86 -1.31 -4.82
C PRO A 350 -11.54 -1.34 -3.45
N TRP A 351 -11.34 -0.29 -2.65
CA TRP A 351 -11.93 -0.15 -1.32
C TRP A 351 -13.45 -0.37 -1.33
N LYS A 352 -14.17 0.32 -2.22
CA LYS A 352 -15.63 0.24 -2.34
C LYS A 352 -16.15 -1.16 -2.63
N ASP A 353 -15.41 -1.97 -3.37
CA ASP A 353 -15.84 -3.34 -3.69
C ASP A 353 -15.79 -4.22 -2.43
N ILE A 354 -14.77 -4.01 -1.58
CA ILE A 354 -14.64 -4.72 -0.30
C ILE A 354 -15.63 -4.18 0.73
N GLU A 355 -15.90 -2.88 0.72
CA GLU A 355 -16.93 -2.24 1.55
C GLU A 355 -18.34 -2.74 1.19
N ALA A 356 -18.69 -2.80 -0.10
CA ALA A 356 -19.97 -3.30 -0.58
C ALA A 356 -20.22 -4.77 -0.22
N GLN A 357 -19.15 -5.56 -0.07
CA GLN A 357 -19.21 -6.94 0.41
C GLN A 357 -19.32 -7.04 1.95
N GLY A 358 -19.34 -5.93 2.68
CA GLY A 358 -19.46 -5.88 4.13
C GLY A 358 -18.19 -6.22 4.89
N TRP A 359 -17.05 -6.32 4.20
CA TRP A 359 -15.77 -6.72 4.80
C TRP A 359 -14.99 -5.55 5.41
N ILE A 360 -15.31 -4.33 5.00
CA ILE A 360 -14.79 -3.06 5.49
C ILE A 360 -15.98 -2.14 5.74
N ALA A 361 -15.94 -1.35 6.82
CA ALA A 361 -17.05 -0.45 7.13
C ALA A 361 -16.99 0.85 6.31
N PRO A 362 -18.16 1.43 5.96
CA PRO A 362 -18.23 2.83 5.55
C PRO A 362 -17.70 3.71 6.68
N ALA A 363 -16.79 4.64 6.35
CA ALA A 363 -16.35 5.68 7.26
C ALA A 363 -16.99 7.02 6.87
N ASP A 364 -17.74 7.65 7.78
CA ASP A 364 -18.23 9.03 7.61
C ASP A 364 -17.08 9.99 7.96
N CYS A 365 -16.54 10.68 6.95
CA CYS A 365 -15.49 11.67 7.14
C CYS A 365 -16.10 13.08 7.23
N VAL A 366 -15.90 13.74 8.37
CA VAL A 366 -16.46 15.06 8.68
C VAL A 366 -15.33 16.05 8.96
N GLU A 367 -15.19 17.06 8.11
CA GLU A 367 -14.37 18.23 8.43
C GLU A 367 -15.21 19.27 9.19
N VAL A 368 -14.80 19.55 10.41
CA VAL A 368 -15.42 20.57 11.25
C VAL A 368 -14.59 21.84 11.18
N ARG A 369 -15.15 22.88 10.57
CA ARG A 369 -14.47 24.17 10.40
C ARG A 369 -14.71 25.08 11.59
N VAL A 370 -13.64 25.39 12.31
CA VAL A 370 -13.64 26.26 13.48
C VAL A 370 -13.25 27.67 13.07
N THR A 371 -14.05 28.65 13.48
CA THR A 371 -13.70 30.07 13.37
C THR A 371 -12.82 30.45 14.55
N LEU A 372 -11.60 30.93 14.27
CA LEU A 372 -10.70 31.45 15.30
C LEU A 372 -11.31 32.67 15.98
N THR A 373 -11.03 32.84 17.28
CA THR A 373 -11.34 34.11 17.96
C THR A 373 -10.53 35.27 17.35
N ASP A 374 -10.99 36.51 17.53
CA ASP A 374 -10.25 37.69 17.05
C ASP A 374 -8.81 37.75 17.58
N ALA A 375 -8.61 37.32 18.84
CA ALA A 375 -7.28 37.26 19.46
C ALA A 375 -6.39 36.21 18.78
N GLU A 376 -6.90 34.99 18.55
CA GLU A 376 -6.16 33.93 17.85
C GLU A 376 -5.89 34.30 16.39
N ARG A 377 -6.86 34.93 15.71
CA ARG A 377 -6.73 35.41 14.33
C ARG A 377 -5.68 36.50 14.22
N MET A 378 -5.64 37.44 15.16
CA MET A 378 -4.61 38.47 15.21
C MET A 378 -3.22 37.86 15.45
N ALA A 379 -3.11 36.95 16.43
CA ALA A 379 -1.86 36.24 16.71
C ALA A 379 -1.36 35.47 15.48
N TYR A 380 -2.26 34.80 14.76
CA TYR A 380 -1.94 34.11 13.51
C TYR A 380 -1.48 35.08 12.39
N ALA A 381 -2.15 36.23 12.23
CA ALA A 381 -1.86 37.18 11.17
C ALA A 381 -0.47 37.81 11.30
N VAL A 382 -0.02 38.07 12.52
CA VAL A 382 1.29 38.68 12.81
C VAL A 382 2.40 37.66 13.00
N ALA A 383 2.09 36.37 13.03
CA ALA A 383 3.07 35.31 13.22
C ALA A 383 3.97 35.12 11.99
N GLU A 384 5.19 34.69 12.27
CA GLU A 384 6.15 34.29 11.25
C GLU A 384 5.61 33.08 10.45
N PRO A 385 5.92 32.97 9.14
CA PRO A 385 5.40 31.90 8.28
C PRO A 385 5.58 30.48 8.83
N GLU A 386 6.70 30.22 9.51
CA GLU A 386 7.04 28.93 10.10
C GLU A 386 6.18 28.56 11.32
N GLU A 387 5.68 29.56 12.06
CA GLU A 387 4.88 29.37 13.26
C GLU A 387 3.37 29.35 13.00
N ARG A 388 2.94 29.96 11.89
CA ARG A 388 1.53 30.07 11.50
C ARG A 388 0.79 28.73 11.58
N TYR A 389 1.38 27.67 11.03
CA TYR A 389 0.72 26.36 11.03
C TYR A 389 0.55 25.81 12.45
N LYS A 390 1.57 25.95 13.31
CA LYS A 390 1.47 25.56 14.72
C LYS A 390 0.33 26.32 15.39
N LEU A 391 0.30 27.65 15.28
CA LEU A 391 -0.71 28.50 15.92
C LEU A 391 -2.14 28.15 15.52
N CYS A 392 -2.41 28.01 14.21
CA CYS A 392 -3.77 27.69 13.78
C CYS A 392 -4.17 26.24 14.10
N SER A 393 -3.24 25.28 14.03
CA SER A 393 -3.53 23.88 14.32
C SER A 393 -3.72 23.61 15.81
N THR A 394 -3.08 24.40 16.69
CA THR A 394 -3.20 24.31 18.15
C THR A 394 -4.15 25.35 18.76
N ALA A 395 -5.03 25.96 17.96
CA ALA A 395 -5.98 26.95 18.46
C ALA A 395 -6.87 26.37 19.58
N ARG A 396 -7.07 27.13 20.65
CA ARG A 396 -7.82 26.70 21.83
C ARG A 396 -9.32 26.59 21.54
N THR A 397 -9.79 27.36 20.57
CA THR A 397 -11.16 27.28 20.02
C THR A 397 -11.52 25.89 19.48
N LYS A 398 -10.55 25.01 19.22
CA LYS A 398 -10.83 23.61 18.85
C LYS A 398 -11.30 22.75 20.02
N ILE A 399 -10.93 23.08 21.27
CA ILE A 399 -11.24 22.23 22.44
C ILE A 399 -12.75 22.09 22.67
N PRO A 400 -13.57 23.17 22.67
CA PRO A 400 -15.03 23.04 22.80
C PRO A 400 -15.65 22.19 21.70
N VAL A 401 -15.12 22.27 20.48
CA VAL A 401 -15.60 21.48 19.34
C VAL A 401 -15.33 19.99 19.54
N VAL A 402 -14.13 19.64 20.02
CA VAL A 402 -13.80 18.25 20.38
C VAL A 402 -14.72 17.73 21.48
N LYS A 403 -15.05 18.55 22.49
CA LYS A 403 -16.02 18.19 23.54
C LYS A 403 -17.41 17.91 22.97
N SER A 404 -17.93 18.80 22.11
CA SER A 404 -19.23 18.59 21.46
C SER A 404 -19.26 17.31 20.61
N ILE A 405 -18.19 17.01 19.87
CA ILE A 405 -18.09 15.74 19.13
C ILE A 405 -18.14 14.54 20.08
N LEU A 406 -17.42 14.58 21.22
CA LEU A 406 -17.47 13.51 22.23
C LEU A 406 -18.87 13.35 22.84
N GLU A 407 -19.60 14.45 23.06
CA GLU A 407 -20.97 14.44 23.58
C GLU A 407 -21.97 13.81 22.61
N GLN A 408 -21.72 13.86 21.30
CA GLN A 408 -22.51 13.13 20.29
C GLN A 408 -22.24 11.62 20.31
N HIS A 409 -21.10 11.22 20.86
CA HIS A 409 -20.54 9.87 20.78
C HIS A 409 -20.19 9.29 22.17
N GLN A 410 -20.99 9.59 23.19
CA GLN A 410 -20.68 9.30 24.61
C GLN A 410 -20.37 7.82 24.92
N ASP A 411 -20.87 6.89 24.12
CA ASP A 411 -20.68 5.44 24.28
C ASP A 411 -19.76 4.81 23.23
N ALA A 412 -19.18 5.62 22.35
CA ALA A 412 -18.23 5.15 21.35
C ALA A 412 -16.78 5.35 21.84
N PRO A 413 -15.95 4.29 21.79
CA PRO A 413 -14.51 4.43 21.99
C PRO A 413 -13.94 5.46 21.01
N THR A 414 -13.39 6.54 21.55
CA THR A 414 -12.94 7.71 20.79
C THR A 414 -11.45 7.93 20.95
N LEU A 415 -10.74 7.98 19.81
CA LEU A 415 -9.32 8.27 19.77
C LEU A 415 -9.09 9.71 19.27
N ILE A 416 -8.34 10.50 20.03
CA ILE A 416 -8.00 11.90 19.66
C ILE A 416 -6.54 11.96 19.25
N ILE A 417 -6.27 12.48 18.06
CA ILE A 417 -4.96 12.43 17.41
C ILE A 417 -4.46 13.84 17.13
N GLY A 418 -3.21 14.12 17.51
CA GLY A 418 -2.55 15.38 17.18
C GLY A 418 -1.04 15.27 17.03
N ALA A 419 -0.46 16.33 16.47
CA ALA A 419 0.96 16.46 16.18
C ALA A 419 1.75 17.09 17.34
N TYR A 420 1.15 18.04 18.04
CA TYR A 420 1.83 18.92 18.99
C TYR A 420 1.59 18.46 20.43
N ILE A 421 2.66 18.15 21.16
CA ILE A 421 2.56 17.59 22.52
C ILE A 421 1.81 18.54 23.46
N ASP A 422 2.14 19.84 23.44
CA ASP A 422 1.51 20.84 24.31
C ASP A 422 -0.02 20.90 24.10
N GLN A 423 -0.47 20.81 22.84
CA GLN A 423 -1.90 20.75 22.52
C GLN A 423 -2.57 19.49 23.07
N LEU A 424 -1.89 18.34 23.00
CA LEU A 424 -2.42 17.08 23.51
C LEU A 424 -2.52 17.07 25.03
N ASP A 425 -1.62 17.77 25.71
CA ASP A 425 -1.70 17.98 27.16
C ASP A 425 -2.90 18.85 27.54
N GLU A 426 -3.08 20.00 26.87
CA GLU A 426 -4.25 20.85 27.08
C GLU A 426 -5.56 20.08 26.81
N LEU A 427 -5.61 19.23 25.78
CA LEU A 427 -6.75 18.37 25.49
C LEU A 427 -6.94 17.26 26.55
N GLY A 428 -5.87 16.60 26.97
CA GLY A 428 -5.92 15.57 28.00
C GLY A 428 -6.49 16.10 29.32
N GLU A 429 -6.03 17.27 29.76
CA GLU A 429 -6.55 17.96 30.93
C GLU A 429 -8.00 18.40 30.75
N ALA A 430 -8.33 19.02 29.61
CA ALA A 430 -9.68 19.53 29.35
C ALA A 430 -10.75 18.41 29.24
N LEU A 431 -10.34 17.20 28.87
CA LEU A 431 -11.20 16.04 28.63
C LEU A 431 -11.11 14.97 29.73
N ASP A 432 -10.25 15.17 30.74
CA ASP A 432 -9.92 14.15 31.75
C ASP A 432 -9.52 12.80 31.12
N ALA A 433 -8.67 12.86 30.09
CA ALA A 433 -8.30 11.72 29.26
C ALA A 433 -6.79 11.45 29.28
N PRO A 434 -6.34 10.17 29.37
CA PRO A 434 -4.92 9.84 29.31
C PRO A 434 -4.27 10.25 27.97
N VAL A 435 -3.02 10.73 28.05
CA VAL A 435 -2.24 11.19 26.89
C VAL A 435 -1.04 10.28 26.64
N ILE A 436 -0.93 9.72 25.44
CA ILE A 436 0.22 8.92 25.00
C ILE A 436 1.12 9.77 24.09
N LYS A 437 2.40 9.85 24.47
CA LYS A 437 3.45 10.60 23.78
C LYS A 437 4.59 9.67 23.37
N GLY A 438 5.54 10.22 22.59
CA GLY A 438 6.77 9.51 22.24
C GLY A 438 7.60 9.10 23.46
N SER A 439 7.56 9.90 24.53
CA SER A 439 8.24 9.64 25.80
C SER A 439 7.52 8.65 26.72
N THR A 440 6.26 8.31 26.45
CA THR A 440 5.49 7.32 27.25
C THR A 440 6.17 5.95 27.13
N LYS A 441 6.44 5.31 28.26
CA LYS A 441 7.15 4.02 28.31
C LYS A 441 6.30 2.92 27.66
N THR A 442 6.94 1.94 27.01
CA THR A 442 6.26 0.85 26.29
C THR A 442 5.23 0.12 27.17
N LYS A 443 5.60 -0.25 28.40
CA LYS A 443 4.70 -0.96 29.33
C LYS A 443 3.45 -0.16 29.71
N GLU A 444 3.62 1.14 29.94
CA GLU A 444 2.51 2.05 30.28
C GLU A 444 1.59 2.24 29.07
N ARG A 445 2.20 2.39 27.90
CA ARG A 445 1.49 2.52 26.63
C ARG A 445 0.64 1.29 26.32
N GLU A 446 1.20 0.09 26.46
CA GLU A 446 0.48 -1.19 26.29
C GLU A 446 -0.70 -1.28 27.26
N ALA A 447 -0.50 -0.95 28.54
CA ALA A 447 -1.57 -0.95 29.53
C ALA A 447 -2.71 0.02 29.18
N LEU A 448 -2.40 1.24 28.72
CA LEU A 448 -3.43 2.20 28.29
C LEU A 448 -4.20 1.70 27.07
N PHE A 449 -3.51 1.08 26.10
CA PHE A 449 -4.19 0.49 24.94
C PHE A 449 -5.07 -0.69 25.33
N ASP A 450 -4.64 -1.55 26.24
CA ASP A 450 -5.46 -2.69 26.69
C ASP A 450 -6.71 -2.23 27.44
N ARG A 451 -6.59 -1.19 28.28
CA ARG A 451 -7.74 -0.56 28.96
C ARG A 451 -8.71 0.11 27.99
N PHE A 452 -8.20 0.67 26.90
CA PHE A 452 -9.06 1.21 25.84
C PHE A 452 -9.75 0.09 25.06
N ARG A 453 -9.05 -1.00 24.70
CA ARG A 453 -9.62 -2.18 24.02
C ARG A 453 -10.70 -2.87 24.86
N SER A 454 -10.52 -2.94 26.17
CA SER A 454 -11.50 -3.54 27.09
C SER A 454 -12.72 -2.64 27.34
N GLY A 455 -12.68 -1.38 26.88
CA GLY A 455 -13.73 -0.39 27.12
C GLY A 455 -13.68 0.29 28.49
N GLU A 456 -12.65 0.02 29.31
CA GLU A 456 -12.44 0.71 30.59
C GLU A 456 -12.14 2.20 30.35
N LEU A 457 -11.37 2.51 29.29
CA LEU A 457 -11.15 3.86 28.81
C LEU A 457 -11.97 4.11 27.55
N LYS A 458 -12.87 5.10 27.61
CA LYS A 458 -13.65 5.53 26.45
C LYS A 458 -12.91 6.52 25.55
N VAL A 459 -12.03 7.34 26.11
CA VAL A 459 -11.31 8.40 25.38
C VAL A 459 -9.81 8.25 25.60
N LEU A 460 -9.03 8.34 24.52
CA LEU A 460 -7.58 8.29 24.58
C LEU A 460 -6.97 9.33 23.64
N VAL A 461 -6.00 10.09 24.14
CA VAL A 461 -5.31 11.14 23.37
C VAL A 461 -3.93 10.63 22.97
N VAL A 462 -3.59 10.67 21.68
CA VAL A 462 -2.35 10.09 21.15
C VAL A 462 -1.59 11.06 20.23
N SER A 463 -0.26 11.08 20.39
CA SER A 463 0.61 11.88 19.53
C SER A 463 1.06 11.13 18.27
N LYS A 464 1.36 11.89 17.21
CA LYS A 464 1.88 11.33 15.94
C LYS A 464 3.09 10.41 16.13
N VAL A 465 3.97 10.69 17.10
CA VAL A 465 5.19 9.89 17.34
C VAL A 465 4.86 8.53 17.98
N ALA A 466 3.73 8.40 18.68
CA ALA A 466 3.22 7.12 19.14
C ALA A 466 2.57 6.30 18.00
N ASN A 467 2.17 6.96 16.89
CA ASN A 467 1.39 6.35 15.81
C ASN A 467 2.20 5.57 14.76
N PHE A 468 3.50 5.80 14.61
CA PHE A 468 4.28 5.17 13.53
C PHE A 468 4.58 3.69 13.74
N SER A 469 4.36 3.18 14.95
CA SER A 469 4.91 1.89 15.37
C SER A 469 3.91 1.03 16.12
N ILE A 470 2.59 1.25 16.10
CA ILE A 470 1.69 0.50 17.00
C ILE A 470 0.33 0.15 16.40
N ASP A 471 -0.14 -1.05 16.75
CA ASP A 471 -1.51 -1.55 16.65
C ASP A 471 -2.45 -0.64 17.48
N LEU A 472 -2.81 0.52 16.90
CA LEU A 472 -3.78 1.44 17.50
C LEU A 472 -5.06 0.66 17.78
N PRO A 473 -5.62 0.77 18.98
CA PRO A 473 -6.81 0.02 19.32
C PRO A 473 -7.97 0.43 18.41
N GLU A 474 -8.85 -0.53 18.12
CA GLU A 474 -10.04 -0.29 17.30
C GLU A 474 -10.88 0.82 17.95
N ALA A 475 -11.20 1.86 17.18
CA ALA A 475 -12.01 2.97 17.65
C ALA A 475 -13.20 3.16 16.70
N SER A 476 -14.36 3.47 17.28
CA SER A 476 -15.55 3.80 16.48
C SER A 476 -15.50 5.25 16.01
N VAL A 477 -14.81 6.12 16.76
CA VAL A 477 -14.66 7.54 16.45
C VAL A 477 -13.18 7.92 16.53
N ALA A 478 -12.69 8.61 15.50
CA ALA A 478 -11.36 9.19 15.49
C ALA A 478 -11.46 10.71 15.25
N ILE A 479 -10.84 11.50 16.12
CA ILE A 479 -10.83 12.98 16.02
C ILE A 479 -9.40 13.44 15.80
N GLN A 480 -9.11 13.98 14.62
CA GLN A 480 -7.83 14.63 14.32
C GLN A 480 -7.91 16.13 14.60
N VAL A 481 -7.15 16.61 15.58
CA VAL A 481 -7.11 18.02 15.99
C VAL A 481 -5.96 18.81 15.35
N SER A 482 -4.87 18.11 15.01
CA SER A 482 -3.74 18.66 14.27
C SER A 482 -3.04 17.57 13.46
N GLY A 483 -2.60 17.92 12.26
CA GLY A 483 -1.78 17.08 11.40
C GLY A 483 -0.34 17.56 11.38
N THR A 484 0.54 16.78 10.78
CA THR A 484 1.82 17.29 10.28
C THR A 484 1.84 17.08 8.80
N PHE A 485 2.43 18.02 8.06
CA PHE A 485 2.69 17.85 6.63
C PHE A 485 3.54 16.60 6.39
N GLY A 486 2.94 15.58 5.79
CA GLY A 486 3.49 14.26 5.54
C GLY A 486 2.46 13.37 4.85
N SER A 487 2.94 12.33 4.17
CA SER A 487 2.25 11.56 3.13
C SER A 487 0.73 11.41 3.27
N ARG A 488 -0.02 11.92 2.28
CA ARG A 488 -1.50 11.84 2.20
C ARG A 488 -2.00 10.39 2.28
N GLN A 489 -1.20 9.49 1.73
CA GLN A 489 -1.47 8.05 1.72
C GLN A 489 -1.39 7.46 3.12
N GLU A 490 -0.45 7.93 3.94
CA GLU A 490 -0.27 7.45 5.30
C GLU A 490 -1.49 7.81 6.18
N GLU A 491 -2.04 9.01 6.05
CA GLU A 491 -3.23 9.44 6.80
C GLU A 491 -4.47 8.59 6.47
N ALA A 492 -4.74 8.29 5.19
CA ALA A 492 -5.88 7.47 4.81
C ALA A 492 -5.70 5.99 5.17
N GLN A 493 -4.49 5.45 5.04
CA GLN A 493 -4.18 4.09 5.51
C GLN A 493 -4.36 3.97 7.02
N ARG A 494 -3.96 5.01 7.78
CA ARG A 494 -4.19 5.08 9.23
C ARG A 494 -5.67 5.09 9.55
N LEU A 495 -6.46 5.90 8.84
CA LEU A 495 -7.91 5.98 9.00
C LEU A 495 -8.57 4.61 8.78
N GLY A 496 -8.21 3.89 7.72
CA GLY A 496 -8.71 2.53 7.47
C GLY A 496 -8.20 1.44 8.43
N ARG A 497 -7.14 1.70 9.21
CA ARG A 497 -6.67 0.80 10.30
C ARG A 497 -7.38 1.09 11.62
N LEU A 498 -7.65 2.37 11.89
CA LEU A 498 -8.27 2.86 13.12
C LEU A 498 -9.75 2.55 13.19
N LEU A 499 -10.43 2.75 12.07
CA LEU A 499 -11.87 2.62 11.96
C LEU A 499 -12.22 1.19 11.61
N ARG A 500 -12.97 0.54 12.49
CA ARG A 500 -13.58 -0.76 12.23
C ARG A 500 -15.06 -0.71 12.59
N PRO A 501 -15.91 -1.49 11.87
CA PRO A 501 -17.30 -1.61 12.25
C PRO A 501 -17.38 -2.16 13.66
N LYS A 502 -18.32 -1.63 14.45
CA LYS A 502 -18.70 -2.29 15.69
C LYS A 502 -19.31 -3.67 15.36
N HIS A 503 -19.22 -4.60 16.31
CA HIS A 503 -19.89 -5.91 16.21
C HIS A 503 -21.42 -5.80 16.01
N ASP A 504 -22.02 -4.63 16.25
CA ASP A 504 -23.43 -4.32 16.05
C ASP A 504 -23.75 -3.73 14.65
N GLY A 505 -22.76 -3.54 13.77
CA GLY A 505 -22.94 -2.96 12.44
C GLY A 505 -22.91 -1.42 12.39
N GLY A 506 -22.55 -0.74 13.49
CA GLY A 506 -22.44 0.72 13.54
C GLY A 506 -21.35 1.30 12.60
N GLN A 507 -21.65 2.44 12.01
CA GLN A 507 -20.77 3.19 11.11
C GLN A 507 -19.58 3.80 11.88
N ALA A 508 -18.40 3.85 11.25
CA ALA A 508 -17.23 4.46 11.86
C ALA A 508 -17.14 5.95 11.48
N HIS A 509 -16.73 6.82 12.42
CA HIS A 509 -16.70 8.26 12.20
C HIS A 509 -15.28 8.82 12.30
N PHE A 510 -14.90 9.64 11.33
CA PHE A 510 -13.66 10.39 11.35
C PHE A 510 -13.94 11.88 11.32
N TYR A 511 -13.50 12.59 12.36
CA TYR A 511 -13.60 14.04 12.45
C TYR A 511 -12.22 14.68 12.24
N SER A 512 -12.16 15.71 11.41
CA SER A 512 -11.00 16.58 11.27
C SER A 512 -11.39 17.98 11.72
N VAL A 513 -10.83 18.46 12.83
CA VAL A 513 -11.12 19.79 13.37
C VAL A 513 -10.13 20.80 12.80
N VAL A 514 -10.61 21.70 11.94
CA VAL A 514 -9.78 22.55 11.07
C VAL A 514 -10.06 24.02 11.31
N SER A 515 -9.01 24.82 11.48
CA SER A 515 -9.16 26.28 11.64
C SER A 515 -9.39 26.96 10.29
N ARG A 516 -10.55 27.62 10.13
CA ARG A 516 -10.94 28.36 8.91
C ARG A 516 -9.99 29.53 8.64
N ASP A 517 -9.84 29.90 7.37
CA ASP A 517 -9.02 31.03 6.90
C ASP A 517 -7.55 30.97 7.34
N THR A 518 -7.00 29.76 7.46
CA THR A 518 -5.60 29.52 7.84
C THR A 518 -4.97 28.44 6.96
N LEU A 519 -3.65 28.27 7.07
CA LEU A 519 -2.90 27.16 6.48
C LEU A 519 -3.48 25.77 6.82
N ASP A 520 -4.20 25.63 7.95
CA ASP A 520 -4.85 24.38 8.33
C ASP A 520 -5.94 23.98 7.31
N ALA A 521 -6.73 24.95 6.83
CA ALA A 521 -7.76 24.72 5.82
C ALA A 521 -7.17 24.37 4.44
N GLU A 522 -6.04 24.98 4.06
CA GLU A 522 -5.34 24.63 2.83
C GLU A 522 -4.87 23.16 2.86
N TYR A 523 -4.30 22.73 3.99
CA TYR A 523 -3.86 21.35 4.15
C TYR A 523 -5.02 20.36 4.23
N ALA A 524 -6.11 20.73 4.90
CA ALA A 524 -7.30 19.91 4.92
C ALA A 524 -7.91 19.73 3.52
N ALA A 525 -7.86 20.75 2.65
CA ALA A 525 -8.30 20.63 1.25
C ALA A 525 -7.47 19.63 0.42
N HIS A 526 -6.19 19.41 0.76
CA HIS A 526 -5.40 18.34 0.15
C HIS A 526 -5.83 16.95 0.62
N ARG A 527 -6.15 16.80 1.91
CA ARG A 527 -6.68 15.56 2.50
C ARG A 527 -8.06 15.23 1.93
N GLN A 528 -8.94 16.22 1.86
CA GLN A 528 -10.27 16.09 1.25
C GLN A 528 -10.18 15.50 -0.15
N ARG A 529 -9.33 16.07 -1.02
CA ARG A 529 -9.12 15.56 -2.38
C ARG A 529 -8.69 14.10 -2.38
N PHE A 530 -7.73 13.74 -1.53
CA PHE A 530 -7.24 12.37 -1.46
C PHE A 530 -8.32 11.39 -0.98
N LEU A 531 -9.06 11.71 0.09
CA LEU A 531 -10.14 10.87 0.60
C LEU A 531 -11.26 10.71 -0.43
N ALA A 532 -11.64 11.78 -1.12
CA ALA A 532 -12.61 11.74 -2.22
C ALA A 532 -12.10 10.90 -3.41
N GLU A 533 -10.82 11.00 -3.78
CA GLU A 533 -10.20 10.16 -4.82
C GLU A 533 -10.21 8.66 -4.47
N GLN A 534 -10.18 8.31 -3.18
CA GLN A 534 -10.31 6.94 -2.69
C GLN A 534 -11.78 6.50 -2.49
N GLY A 535 -12.73 7.42 -2.65
CA GLY A 535 -14.17 7.14 -2.57
C GLY A 535 -14.78 7.22 -1.17
N TYR A 536 -14.11 7.86 -0.20
CA TYR A 536 -14.69 8.11 1.12
C TYR A 536 -15.80 9.18 1.05
N ALA A 537 -16.93 8.92 1.72
CA ALA A 537 -17.94 9.94 1.96
C ALA A 537 -17.33 11.06 2.81
N TYR A 538 -17.36 12.28 2.29
CA TYR A 538 -16.73 13.43 2.93
C TYR A 538 -17.67 14.63 2.96
N ARG A 539 -17.91 15.17 4.15
CA ARG A 539 -18.72 16.37 4.35
C ARG A 539 -18.00 17.41 5.20
N ILE A 540 -18.37 18.67 4.98
CA ILE A 540 -17.86 19.82 5.73
C ILE A 540 -19.02 20.37 6.57
N THR A 541 -18.77 20.66 7.84
CA THR A 541 -19.75 21.19 8.79
C THR A 541 -19.14 22.36 9.56
N ASP A 542 -19.96 23.34 9.93
CA ASP A 542 -19.51 24.44 10.77
C ASP A 542 -19.41 24.00 12.23
N ALA A 543 -18.41 24.52 12.96
CA ALA A 543 -18.33 24.30 14.40
C ALA A 543 -19.57 24.86 15.12
N ASP A 544 -20.13 25.96 14.63
CA ASP A 544 -21.33 26.58 15.22
C ASP A 544 -22.56 25.66 15.13
N ASP A 545 -22.65 24.80 14.10
CA ASP A 545 -23.73 23.81 13.97
C ASP A 545 -23.64 22.70 15.04
N LEU A 546 -22.44 22.44 15.55
CA LEU A 546 -22.16 21.42 16.58
C LEU A 546 -22.22 21.97 18.00
N LEU A 547 -21.81 23.23 18.18
CA LEU A 547 -21.80 23.90 19.48
C LEU A 547 -23.19 24.46 19.87
N GLY A 548 -24.11 24.54 18.89
CA GLY A 548 -25.37 25.26 19.04
C GLY A 548 -25.17 26.78 18.85
N PRO A 549 -26.26 27.56 18.74
CA PRO A 549 -26.16 28.99 18.49
C PRO A 549 -25.29 29.66 19.56
N GLN A 550 -24.31 30.46 19.13
CA GLN A 550 -23.56 31.33 20.02
C GLN A 550 -24.57 32.24 20.73
N ILE A 551 -24.72 32.06 22.03
CA ILE A 551 -25.44 33.03 22.86
C ILE A 551 -24.53 34.27 22.86
N GLY A 552 -24.90 35.25 22.05
CA GLY A 552 -24.13 36.47 21.79
C GLY A 552 -23.98 37.41 22.97
#